data_AF-I4BLM4-F1
#
_entry.id   AF-I4BLM4-F1
#
_cell.length_a   1.000
_cell.length_b   1.000
_cell.length_c   1.000
_cell.angle_alpha   90.00
_cell.angle_beta   90.00
_cell.angle_gamma   90.00
#
_symmetry.space_group_name_H-M   'P 1'
#
loop_
_entity.id
_entity.type
_entity.pdbx_description
1 polymer ?
#
loop_
_entity_poly.entity_id
_entity_poly.type
_entity_poly.pdbx_seq_one_letter_code
_entity_poly.pdbx_strand_id
1 'polypeptide(L)'
;MADLDELFNEIPTQQIATRLGVGEAEVDSAVKTLVPVLVGGLAHNAQDPAAADSIASAASDHAARGLLDGGVSVDQVDEADGSRAVAKIFGGNNPDQVSSALAGGGAGNSDLINKLLPILTPIVLAYLGKQLSKGQAGGGGGVGDILGGILSGAGGGRDNPLGSILGTVLGGDKGGGLGDILGGLFGGKSGRGK
;
A
#
# COMPACT_ATOMS: atom_id res chain seq x y z
N MET A 1 -3.40 17.77 -3.97
CA MET A 1 -4.23 16.72 -4.60
C MET A 1 -4.05 15.48 -3.73
N ALA A 2 -4.64 14.32 -4.02
CA ALA A 2 -4.28 13.12 -3.26
C ALA A 2 -2.88 12.69 -3.73
N ASP A 3 -1.84 13.13 -3.02
CA ASP A 3 -0.47 12.98 -3.47
C ASP A 3 0.28 11.99 -2.57
N LEU A 4 1.21 11.23 -3.17
CA LEU A 4 1.98 10.22 -2.45
C LEU A 4 2.93 10.86 -1.42
N ASP A 5 3.35 12.11 -1.67
CA ASP A 5 4.12 12.93 -0.74
C ASP A 5 3.30 13.33 0.51
N GLU A 6 2.01 13.64 0.37
CA GLU A 6 1.14 13.92 1.53
C GLU A 6 1.01 12.68 2.40
N LEU A 7 0.87 11.50 1.79
CA LEU A 7 0.86 10.23 2.51
C LEU A 7 2.20 9.94 3.22
N PHE A 8 3.34 10.21 2.58
CA PHE A 8 4.64 10.05 3.25
C PHE A 8 4.80 10.96 4.47
N ASN A 9 4.30 12.19 4.40
CA ASN A 9 4.35 13.14 5.53
C ASN A 9 3.46 12.72 6.72
N GLU A 10 2.43 11.92 6.48
CA GLU A 10 1.55 11.38 7.54
C GLU A 10 2.20 10.18 8.27
N ILE A 11 3.23 9.54 7.69
CA ILE A 11 3.88 8.36 8.27
C ILE A 11 4.95 8.78 9.29
N PRO A 12 4.83 8.40 10.57
CA PRO A 12 5.74 8.82 11.63
C PRO A 12 6.99 7.92 11.65
N THR A 13 7.85 8.04 10.63
CA THR A 13 9.04 7.19 10.42
C THR A 13 9.93 7.09 11.67
N GLN A 14 10.12 8.20 12.38
CA GLN A 14 10.93 8.24 13.60
C GLN A 14 10.31 7.44 14.76
N GLN A 15 8.99 7.49 14.93
CA GLN A 15 8.30 6.69 15.95
C GLN A 15 8.37 5.20 15.61
N ILE A 16 8.16 4.86 14.33
CA ILE A 16 8.26 3.49 13.83
C ILE A 16 9.68 2.96 14.05
N ALA A 17 10.70 3.74 13.71
CA ALA A 17 12.11 3.39 13.91
C ALA A 17 12.43 3.11 15.38
N THR A 18 11.96 3.98 16.28
CA THR A 18 12.12 3.82 17.73
C THR A 18 11.45 2.53 18.23
N ARG A 19 10.22 2.25 17.78
CA ARG A 19 9.44 1.07 18.18
C ARG A 19 10.07 -0.23 17.69
N LEU A 20 10.60 -0.21 16.47
CA LEU A 20 11.18 -1.39 15.82
C LEU A 20 12.67 -1.60 16.16
N GLY A 21 13.33 -0.61 16.79
CA GLY A 21 14.75 -0.66 17.13
C GLY A 21 15.67 -0.61 15.91
N VAL A 22 15.24 0.07 14.84
CA VAL A 22 15.98 0.20 13.56
C VAL A 22 16.28 1.67 13.27
N GLY A 23 17.17 1.93 12.31
CA GLY A 23 17.50 3.30 11.91
C GLY A 23 16.35 3.99 11.17
N GLU A 24 16.12 5.28 11.46
CA GLU A 24 15.10 6.09 10.78
C GLU A 24 15.27 6.10 9.25
N ALA A 25 16.52 6.21 8.77
CA ALA A 25 16.83 6.16 7.34
C ALA A 25 16.47 4.82 6.68
N GLU A 26 16.56 3.73 7.43
CA GLU A 26 16.19 2.39 6.95
C GLU A 26 14.68 2.25 6.86
N VAL A 27 13.95 2.76 7.86
CA VAL A 27 12.48 2.83 7.84
C VAL A 27 11.99 3.73 6.70
N ASP A 28 12.57 4.92 6.54
CA ASP A 28 12.21 5.86 5.47
C ASP A 28 12.40 5.23 4.07
N SER A 29 13.53 4.56 3.85
CA SER A 29 13.79 3.83 2.60
C SER A 29 12.78 2.70 2.35
N ALA A 30 12.46 1.95 3.40
CA ALA A 30 11.47 0.88 3.30
C ALA A 30 10.05 1.44 3.05
N VAL A 31 9.66 2.52 3.72
CA VAL A 31 8.37 3.21 3.52
C VAL A 31 8.22 3.69 2.07
N LYS A 32 9.27 4.33 1.52
CA LYS A 32 9.30 4.79 0.12
C LYS A 32 9.15 3.66 -0.90
N THR A 33 9.50 2.43 -0.52
CA THR A 33 9.34 1.24 -1.35
C THR A 33 7.98 0.58 -1.15
N LEU A 34 7.52 0.47 0.10
CA LEU A 34 6.32 -0.28 0.47
C LEU A 34 5.02 0.47 0.20
N VAL A 35 4.99 1.79 0.40
CA VAL A 35 3.76 2.57 0.18
C VAL A 35 3.28 2.48 -1.27
N PRO A 36 4.12 2.69 -2.30
CA PRO A 36 3.69 2.49 -3.69
C PRO A 36 3.19 1.06 -3.97
N VAL A 37 3.81 0.04 -3.37
CA VAL A 37 3.39 -1.36 -3.50
C VAL A 37 2.00 -1.58 -2.87
N LEU A 38 1.76 -1.04 -1.68
CA LEU A 38 0.46 -1.12 -1.00
C LEU A 38 -0.64 -0.43 -1.81
N VAL A 39 -0.38 0.80 -2.27
CA VAL A 39 -1.32 1.56 -3.11
C VAL A 39 -1.55 0.85 -4.44
N GLY A 40 -0.52 0.28 -5.06
CA GLY A 40 -0.63 -0.52 -6.28
C GLY A 40 -1.44 -1.80 -6.09
N GLY A 41 -1.26 -2.52 -4.99
CA GLY A 41 -2.06 -3.70 -4.64
C GLY A 41 -3.53 -3.34 -4.40
N LEU A 42 -3.80 -2.25 -3.67
CA LEU A 42 -5.14 -1.70 -3.50
C LEU A 42 -5.77 -1.32 -4.85
N ALA A 43 -5.02 -0.63 -5.72
CA ALA A 43 -5.49 -0.20 -7.03
C ALA A 43 -5.83 -1.39 -7.92
N HIS A 44 -5.01 -2.44 -7.90
CA HIS A 44 -5.24 -3.66 -8.64
C HIS A 44 -6.51 -4.38 -8.17
N ASN A 45 -6.71 -4.56 -6.86
CA ASN A 45 -7.95 -5.16 -6.36
C ASN A 45 -9.17 -4.29 -6.62
N ALA A 46 -9.04 -2.95 -6.57
CA ALA A 46 -10.13 -2.03 -6.84
C ALA A 46 -10.63 -2.06 -8.30
N GLN A 47 -9.96 -2.82 -9.19
CA GLN A 47 -10.49 -3.15 -10.52
C GLN A 47 -11.71 -4.08 -10.44
N ASP A 48 -11.80 -4.90 -9.38
CA ASP A 48 -13.00 -5.67 -9.05
C ASP A 48 -13.96 -4.80 -8.22
N PRO A 49 -15.24 -4.66 -8.62
CA PRO A 49 -16.20 -3.81 -7.93
C PRO A 49 -16.46 -4.21 -6.47
N ALA A 50 -16.54 -5.50 -6.17
CA ALA A 50 -16.80 -5.99 -4.81
C ALA A 50 -15.60 -5.77 -3.89
N ALA A 51 -14.39 -5.92 -4.43
CA ALA A 51 -13.17 -5.57 -3.73
C ALA A 51 -13.05 -4.04 -3.54
N ALA A 52 -13.43 -3.24 -4.54
CA ALA A 52 -13.44 -1.78 -4.43
C ALA A 52 -14.36 -1.29 -3.30
N ASP A 53 -15.58 -1.84 -3.18
CA ASP A 53 -16.52 -1.54 -2.09
C ASP A 53 -15.95 -1.96 -0.72
N SER A 54 -15.32 -3.14 -0.67
CA SER A 54 -14.67 -3.64 0.55
C SER A 54 -13.50 -2.75 0.99
N ILE A 55 -12.70 -2.28 0.03
CA ILE A 55 -11.59 -1.35 0.25
C ILE A 55 -12.12 0.00 0.72
N ALA A 56 -13.14 0.55 0.05
CA ALA A 56 -13.76 1.82 0.42
C ALA A 56 -14.33 1.78 1.86
N SER A 57 -14.96 0.66 2.23
CA SER A 57 -15.47 0.43 3.59
C SER A 57 -14.34 0.37 4.61
N ALA A 58 -13.31 -0.45 4.36
CA ALA A 58 -12.15 -0.55 5.26
C ALA A 58 -11.42 0.79 5.40
N ALA A 59 -11.25 1.52 4.30
CA ALA A 59 -10.63 2.85 4.30
C ALA A 59 -11.44 3.85 5.15
N SER A 60 -12.77 3.84 4.99
CA SER A 60 -13.68 4.69 5.79
C SER A 60 -13.64 4.34 7.27
N ASP A 61 -13.64 3.04 7.62
CA ASP A 61 -13.52 2.57 9.01
C ASP A 61 -12.21 3.02 9.65
N HIS A 62 -11.08 2.91 8.94
CA HIS A 62 -9.79 3.37 9.42
C HIS A 62 -9.72 4.90 9.55
N ALA A 63 -10.31 5.64 8.63
CA ALA A 63 -10.39 7.10 8.72
C ALA A 63 -11.24 7.54 9.92
N ALA A 64 -12.37 6.86 10.17
CA ALA A 64 -13.27 7.17 11.28
C ALA A 64 -12.64 6.92 12.67
N ARG A 65 -11.63 6.04 12.76
CA ARG A 65 -10.85 5.82 13.99
C ARG A 65 -9.94 6.99 14.35
N GLY A 66 -9.80 7.99 13.47
CA GLY A 66 -9.04 9.21 13.77
C GLY A 66 -7.54 8.98 13.83
N LEU A 67 -7.01 7.90 13.22
CA LEU A 67 -5.57 7.59 13.24
C LEU A 67 -4.71 8.73 12.65
N LEU A 68 -5.29 9.56 11.78
CA LEU A 68 -4.65 10.72 11.16
C LEU A 68 -5.08 12.06 11.78
N ASP A 69 -5.82 12.06 12.89
CA ASP A 69 -6.32 13.27 13.55
C ASP A 69 -5.37 13.66 14.69
N GLY A 70 -4.57 14.71 14.49
CA GLY A 70 -3.53 15.14 15.44
C GLY A 70 -2.16 14.45 15.29
N GLY A 71 -1.99 13.63 14.25
CA GLY A 71 -0.75 12.93 13.92
C GLY A 71 -0.82 11.43 14.24
N VAL A 72 -0.25 10.60 13.36
CA VAL A 72 -0.26 9.15 13.54
C VAL A 72 0.52 8.76 14.78
N SER A 73 -0.17 8.10 15.72
CA SER A 73 0.46 7.42 16.85
C SER A 73 0.59 5.94 16.52
N VAL A 74 1.83 5.45 16.43
CA VAL A 74 2.12 4.06 16.09
C VAL A 74 1.53 3.08 17.13
N ASP A 75 1.37 3.52 18.38
CA ASP A 75 0.76 2.73 19.46
C ASP A 75 -0.75 2.53 19.29
N GLN A 76 -1.42 3.37 18.51
CA GLN A 76 -2.85 3.22 18.20
C GLN A 76 -3.09 2.29 17.00
N VAL A 77 -2.03 1.81 16.37
CA VAL A 77 -2.12 0.90 15.24
C VAL A 77 -2.34 -0.53 15.71
N ASP A 78 -3.50 -1.09 15.36
CA ASP A 78 -3.78 -2.52 15.55
C ASP A 78 -3.07 -3.33 14.45
N GLU A 79 -1.94 -3.95 14.81
CA GLU A 79 -1.16 -4.80 13.90
C GLU A 79 -1.91 -6.08 13.47
N ALA A 80 -2.81 -6.60 14.31
CA ALA A 80 -3.62 -7.76 13.96
C ALA A 80 -4.68 -7.38 12.91
N ASP A 81 -5.22 -6.16 12.99
CA ASP A 81 -6.07 -5.60 11.94
C ASP A 81 -5.26 -5.29 10.67
N GLY A 82 -4.06 -4.72 10.83
CA GLY A 82 -3.14 -4.43 9.75
C GLY A 82 -2.72 -5.68 8.97
N SER A 83 -2.36 -6.78 9.64
CA SER A 83 -2.03 -8.05 8.99
C SER A 83 -3.22 -8.67 8.24
N ARG A 84 -4.43 -8.56 8.79
CA ARG A 84 -5.67 -8.95 8.09
C ARG A 84 -5.92 -8.08 6.86
N ALA A 85 -5.65 -6.78 6.95
CA ALA A 85 -5.76 -5.87 5.82
C ALA A 85 -4.72 -6.20 4.74
N VAL A 86 -3.47 -6.50 5.10
CA VAL A 86 -2.44 -6.99 4.17
C VAL A 86 -2.96 -8.23 3.43
N ALA A 87 -3.46 -9.23 4.15
CA ALA A 87 -4.01 -10.43 3.51
C ALA A 87 -5.14 -10.11 2.53
N LYS A 88 -6.04 -9.18 2.84
CA LYS A 88 -7.09 -8.75 1.90
C LYS A 88 -6.51 -8.05 0.66
N ILE A 89 -5.58 -7.11 0.88
CA ILE A 89 -4.92 -6.34 -0.20
C ILE A 89 -4.09 -7.26 -1.06
N PHE A 90 -3.54 -8.34 -0.54
CA PHE A 90 -2.64 -9.22 -1.28
C PHE A 90 -3.28 -10.57 -1.60
N GLY A 91 -4.60 -10.64 -1.81
CA GLY A 91 -5.25 -11.85 -2.34
C GLY A 91 -5.15 -13.09 -1.42
N GLY A 92 -5.08 -12.88 -0.12
CA GLY A 92 -4.94 -13.90 0.92
C GLY A 92 -3.51 -14.11 1.43
N ASN A 93 -2.53 -13.36 0.94
CA ASN A 93 -1.14 -13.48 1.36
C ASN A 93 -0.87 -12.73 2.66
N ASN A 94 -0.38 -13.45 3.67
CA ASN A 94 0.00 -12.86 4.95
C ASN A 94 1.24 -11.97 4.82
N PRO A 95 1.50 -11.08 5.81
CA PRO A 95 2.69 -10.23 5.82
C PRO A 95 4.00 -10.95 5.53
N ASP A 96 4.20 -12.18 6.06
CA ASP A 96 5.40 -12.99 5.79
C ASP A 96 5.57 -13.38 4.30
N GLN A 97 4.47 -13.70 3.63
CA GLN A 97 4.50 -14.10 2.22
C GLN A 97 4.76 -12.89 1.33
N VAL A 98 4.11 -11.78 1.64
CA VAL A 98 4.31 -10.50 0.94
C VAL A 98 5.73 -10.00 1.17
N SER A 99 6.24 -10.04 2.40
CA SER A 99 7.60 -9.60 2.72
C SER A 99 8.66 -10.45 2.03
N SER A 100 8.48 -11.76 1.99
CA SER A 100 9.39 -12.68 1.30
C SER A 100 9.42 -12.44 -0.22
N ALA A 101 8.24 -12.22 -0.83
CA ALA A 101 8.14 -11.90 -2.25
C ALA A 101 8.81 -10.56 -2.58
N LEU A 102 8.59 -9.54 -1.76
CA LEU A 102 9.18 -8.21 -1.93
C LEU A 102 10.71 -8.23 -1.72
N ALA A 103 11.19 -8.93 -0.69
CA ALA A 103 12.61 -9.10 -0.45
C ALA A 103 13.30 -9.85 -1.61
N GLY A 104 12.66 -10.91 -2.13
CA GLY A 104 13.12 -11.61 -3.33
C GLY A 104 13.15 -10.74 -4.60
N GLY A 105 12.29 -9.72 -4.66
CA GLY A 105 12.26 -8.70 -5.71
C GLY A 105 13.24 -7.54 -5.50
N GLY A 106 14.05 -7.54 -4.44
CA GLY A 106 15.03 -6.49 -4.15
C GLY A 106 14.52 -5.32 -3.31
N ALA A 107 13.34 -5.43 -2.68
CA ALA A 107 12.77 -4.37 -1.83
C ALA A 107 13.49 -4.18 -0.48
N GLY A 108 14.50 -5.00 -0.18
CA GLY A 108 15.31 -4.91 1.03
C GLY A 108 15.06 -6.04 2.02
N ASN A 109 15.19 -5.72 3.31
CA ASN A 109 15.15 -6.70 4.40
C ASN A 109 13.72 -7.23 4.65
N SER A 110 13.51 -8.54 4.46
CA SER A 110 12.22 -9.20 4.68
C SER A 110 11.68 -9.02 6.11
N ASP A 111 12.54 -9.04 7.13
CA ASP A 111 12.12 -8.90 8.53
C ASP A 111 11.59 -7.48 8.82
N LEU A 112 12.25 -6.47 8.26
CA LEU A 112 11.80 -5.09 8.39
C LEU A 112 10.48 -4.88 7.63
N ILE A 113 10.39 -5.41 6.40
CA ILE A 113 9.16 -5.32 5.59
C ILE A 113 7.99 -5.99 6.30
N ASN A 114 8.20 -7.19 6.85
CA ASN A 114 7.17 -7.94 7.58
C ASN A 114 6.62 -7.15 8.76
N LYS A 115 7.49 -6.46 9.51
CA LYS A 115 7.08 -5.60 10.64
C LYS A 115 6.42 -4.30 10.17
N LEU A 116 6.84 -3.75 9.04
CA LEU A 116 6.30 -2.50 8.51
C LEU A 116 4.94 -2.68 7.86
N LEU A 117 4.70 -3.77 7.13
CA LEU A 117 3.44 -4.02 6.43
C LEU A 117 2.18 -3.85 7.31
N PRO A 118 2.06 -4.49 8.49
CA PRO A 118 0.89 -4.35 9.35
C PRO A 118 0.79 -2.95 9.99
N ILE A 119 1.87 -2.18 10.05
CA ILE A 119 1.86 -0.80 10.55
C ILE A 119 1.44 0.18 9.45
N LEU A 120 2.01 0.04 8.26
CA LEU A 120 1.79 0.96 7.14
C LEU A 120 0.40 0.78 6.51
N THR A 121 -0.09 -0.45 6.42
CA THR A 121 -1.39 -0.75 5.81
C THR A 121 -2.55 0.07 6.41
N PRO A 122 -2.77 0.08 7.74
CA PRO A 122 -3.85 0.87 8.33
C PRO A 122 -3.66 2.39 8.16
N ILE A 123 -2.42 2.89 8.07
CA ILE A 123 -2.14 4.30 7.79
C ILE A 123 -2.55 4.65 6.34
N VAL A 124 -2.18 3.81 5.37
CA VAL A 124 -2.57 3.96 3.96
C VAL A 124 -4.09 3.91 3.81
N LEU A 125 -4.78 2.99 4.50
CA LEU A 125 -6.24 2.89 4.49
C LEU A 125 -6.91 4.11 5.12
N ALA A 126 -6.40 4.59 6.26
CA ALA A 126 -6.93 5.80 6.90
C ALA A 126 -6.79 7.03 6.00
N TYR A 127 -5.66 7.14 5.29
CA TYR A 127 -5.42 8.22 4.32
C TYR A 127 -6.36 8.11 3.13
N LEU A 128 -6.52 6.91 2.58
CA LEU A 128 -7.46 6.64 1.49
C LEU A 128 -8.89 7.00 1.90
N GLY A 129 -9.32 6.68 3.12
CA GLY A 129 -10.64 7.03 3.62
C GLY A 129 -10.81 8.54 3.80
N LYS A 130 -9.78 9.23 4.30
CA LYS A 130 -9.74 10.70 4.38
C LYS A 130 -9.86 11.33 2.98
N GLN A 131 -9.17 10.79 1.97
CA GLN A 131 -9.27 11.24 0.57
C GLN A 131 -10.63 10.92 -0.04
N LEU A 132 -11.22 9.75 0.27
CA LEU A 132 -12.56 9.37 -0.20
C LEU A 132 -13.63 10.31 0.37
N SER A 133 -13.53 10.64 1.66
CA SER A 133 -14.42 11.62 2.29
C SER A 133 -14.28 13.01 1.66
N LYS A 134 -13.04 13.46 1.39
CA LYS A 134 -12.77 14.72 0.66
C LYS A 134 -13.32 14.68 -0.78
N GLY A 135 -13.18 13.56 -1.48
CA GLY A 135 -13.62 13.38 -2.87
C GLY A 135 -15.14 13.25 -3.04
N GLN A 136 -15.83 12.65 -2.06
CA GLN A 136 -17.30 12.59 -2.02
C GLN A 136 -17.94 13.98 -1.94
N ALA A 137 -17.30 14.94 -1.26
CA ALA A 137 -17.76 16.32 -1.21
C ALA A 137 -17.65 17.07 -2.55
N GLY A 138 -16.84 16.57 -3.49
CA GLY A 138 -16.57 17.18 -4.80
C GLY A 138 -17.31 16.56 -6.00
N GLY A 139 -18.08 15.49 -5.78
CA GLY A 139 -18.85 14.83 -6.84
C GLY A 139 -18.02 13.95 -7.78
N GLY A 140 -17.67 12.75 -7.32
CA GLY A 140 -17.29 11.63 -8.20
C GLY A 140 -15.80 11.32 -8.22
N GLY A 141 -15.40 10.40 -7.36
CA GLY A 141 -14.16 9.65 -7.48
C GLY A 141 -14.30 8.37 -6.68
N GLY A 142 -14.38 7.22 -7.37
CA GLY A 142 -14.36 5.92 -6.73
C GLY A 142 -12.99 5.65 -6.10
N VAL A 143 -12.88 4.57 -5.34
CA VAL A 143 -11.61 4.20 -4.70
C VAL A 143 -10.50 4.01 -5.75
N GLY A 144 -10.85 3.47 -6.92
CA GLY A 144 -9.92 3.31 -8.05
C GLY A 144 -9.41 4.64 -8.61
N ASP A 145 -10.24 5.67 -8.67
CA ASP A 145 -9.84 7.00 -9.17
C ASP A 145 -8.85 7.68 -8.21
N ILE A 146 -9.09 7.56 -6.90
CA ILE A 146 -8.21 8.11 -5.86
C ILE A 146 -6.87 7.37 -5.87
N LEU A 147 -6.90 6.05 -5.89
CA LEU A 147 -5.69 5.22 -5.95
C LEU A 147 -4.90 5.48 -7.24
N GLY A 148 -5.59 5.64 -8.37
CA GLY A 148 -5.00 6.02 -9.65
C GLY A 148 -4.40 7.42 -9.62
N GLY A 149 -5.05 8.38 -8.95
CA GLY A 149 -4.52 9.73 -8.71
C GLY A 149 -3.25 9.72 -7.88
N ILE A 150 -3.21 8.95 -6.78
CA ILE A 150 -2.03 8.81 -5.92
C ILE A 150 -0.86 8.17 -6.70
N LEU A 151 -1.12 7.12 -7.50
CA LEU A 151 -0.10 6.48 -8.32
C LEU A 151 0.39 7.39 -9.46
N SER A 152 -0.52 8.13 -10.10
CA SER A 152 -0.19 9.06 -11.18
C SER A 152 0.61 10.26 -10.69
N GLY A 153 0.30 10.76 -9.49
CA GLY A 153 1.09 11.80 -8.80
C GLY A 153 2.53 11.35 -8.53
N ALA A 154 2.75 10.07 -8.22
CA ALA A 154 4.09 9.49 -8.07
C ALA A 154 4.90 9.39 -9.39
N GLY A 155 4.22 9.47 -10.54
CA GLY A 155 4.83 9.40 -11.88
C GLY A 155 5.05 10.74 -12.57
N GLY A 156 4.63 11.86 -11.97
CA GLY A 156 4.65 13.20 -12.60
C GLY A 156 6.03 13.90 -12.64
N GLY A 157 7.04 13.35 -11.97
CA GLY A 157 8.42 13.83 -12.02
C GLY A 157 9.18 13.21 -13.19
N ARG A 158 9.57 14.03 -14.17
CA ARG A 158 10.35 13.67 -15.37
C ARG A 158 11.70 12.99 -15.12
N ASP A 159 12.10 12.81 -13.87
CA ASP A 159 13.40 12.32 -13.41
C ASP A 159 13.29 11.29 -12.25
N ASN A 160 12.19 10.55 -12.13
CA ASN A 160 12.06 9.53 -11.08
C ASN A 160 12.32 8.11 -11.62
N PRO A 161 13.40 7.41 -11.21
CA PRO A 161 13.68 6.03 -11.64
C PRO A 161 12.58 5.04 -11.22
N LEU A 162 11.81 5.37 -10.18
CA LEU A 162 10.63 4.61 -9.77
C LEU A 162 9.48 4.73 -10.79
N GLY A 163 9.34 5.85 -11.50
CA GLY A 163 8.37 6.02 -12.58
C GLY A 163 8.72 5.21 -13.82
N SER A 164 10.01 5.01 -14.08
CA SER A 164 10.50 4.10 -15.13
C SER A 164 10.25 2.63 -14.77
N ILE A 165 10.48 2.27 -13.51
CA ILE A 165 10.23 0.91 -13.01
C ILE A 165 8.72 0.62 -12.99
N LEU A 166 7.90 1.51 -12.45
CA LEU A 166 6.43 1.37 -12.43
C LEU A 166 5.82 1.46 -13.82
N GLY A 167 6.31 2.34 -14.70
CA GLY A 167 5.85 2.42 -16.10
C GLY A 167 6.18 1.17 -16.91
N THR A 168 7.33 0.54 -16.66
CA THR A 168 7.71 -0.73 -17.28
C THR A 168 6.97 -1.92 -16.66
N VAL A 169 6.64 -1.84 -15.37
CA VAL A 169 5.97 -2.91 -14.60
C VAL A 169 4.46 -2.93 -14.78
N LEU A 170 3.83 -1.75 -14.84
CA LEU A 170 2.38 -1.59 -14.85
C LEU A 170 1.84 -1.25 -16.24
N GLY A 171 2.67 -0.65 -17.10
CA GLY A 171 2.29 -0.23 -18.46
C GLY A 171 3.13 -0.86 -19.58
N GLY A 172 4.03 -1.79 -19.26
CA GLY A 172 4.89 -2.45 -20.22
C GLY A 172 4.22 -3.67 -20.86
N ASP A 173 3.92 -3.56 -22.14
CA ASP A 173 3.40 -4.59 -23.05
C ASP A 173 4.35 -5.80 -23.27
N LYS A 174 5.15 -6.19 -22.26
CA LYS A 174 6.02 -7.36 -22.24
C LYS A 174 6.39 -7.71 -20.80
N GLY A 175 5.83 -8.82 -20.32
CA GLY A 175 5.97 -9.32 -18.95
C GLY A 175 7.40 -9.55 -18.48
N GLY A 176 7.54 -9.55 -17.15
CA GLY A 176 8.79 -9.90 -16.46
C GLY A 176 9.19 -8.88 -15.41
N GLY A 177 8.78 -9.09 -14.15
CA GLY A 177 9.38 -8.38 -13.03
C GLY A 177 8.47 -8.37 -11.81
N LEU A 178 7.49 -7.47 -11.81
CA LEU A 178 6.53 -7.35 -10.71
C LEU A 178 5.14 -7.86 -11.10
N GLY A 179 4.75 -7.80 -12.37
CA GLY A 179 3.50 -8.44 -12.85
C GLY A 179 3.48 -9.96 -12.68
N ASP A 180 4.64 -10.63 -12.76
CA ASP A 180 4.75 -12.07 -12.49
C ASP A 180 4.84 -12.39 -10.99
N ILE A 181 5.44 -11.50 -10.18
CA ILE A 181 5.49 -11.68 -8.72
C ILE A 181 4.11 -11.41 -8.12
N LEU A 182 3.44 -10.34 -8.54
CA LEU A 182 2.06 -10.04 -8.18
C LEU A 182 1.09 -11.02 -8.84
N GLY A 183 1.29 -11.42 -10.09
CA GLY A 183 0.51 -12.45 -10.76
C GLY A 183 0.67 -13.84 -10.13
N GLY A 184 1.85 -14.17 -9.62
CA GLY A 184 2.10 -15.40 -8.86
C GLY A 184 1.53 -15.35 -7.43
N LEU A 185 1.53 -14.15 -6.83
CA LEU A 185 1.03 -13.92 -5.47
C LEU A 185 -0.50 -13.81 -5.44
N PHE A 186 -1.12 -13.16 -6.42
CA PHE A 186 -2.58 -13.00 -6.54
C PHE A 186 -3.26 -14.07 -7.41
N GLY A 187 -2.54 -14.69 -8.34
CA GLY A 187 -3.09 -15.72 -9.25
C GLY A 187 -2.93 -17.16 -8.77
N GLY A 188 -2.31 -17.38 -7.61
CA GLY A 188 -1.90 -18.70 -7.12
C GLY A 188 -3.00 -19.55 -6.47
N LYS A 189 -4.25 -19.56 -6.95
CA LYS A 189 -5.25 -20.58 -6.53
C LYS A 189 -6.39 -20.82 -7.51
N SER A 190 -6.07 -21.38 -8.68
CA SER A 190 -7.01 -22.29 -9.35
C SER A 190 -6.23 -23.27 -10.24
N GLY A 191 -6.46 -24.58 -10.06
CA GLY A 191 -5.94 -25.60 -10.98
C GLY A 191 -4.92 -26.59 -10.42
N ARG A 192 -5.22 -27.25 -9.29
CA ARG A 192 -4.68 -28.60 -9.02
C ARG A 192 -5.84 -29.51 -8.64
N GLY A 193 -6.53 -29.99 -9.66
CA GLY A 193 -7.64 -30.92 -9.56
C GLY A 193 -7.60 -31.91 -10.72
N LYS A 194 -6.94 -33.04 -10.44
CA LYS A 194 -6.93 -34.34 -11.14
C LYS A 194 -6.55 -34.40 -12.62
#